data_AF-A0A382DIK2-F1
#
_entry.id   AF-A0A382DIK2-F1
#
_cell.length_a   1.000
_cell.length_b   1.000
_cell.length_c   1.000
_cell.angle_alpha   90.00
_cell.angle_beta   90.00
_cell.angle_gamma   90.00
#
_symmetry.space_group_name_H-M   'P 1'
#
loop_
_entity.id
_entity.type
_entity.pdbx_description
1 polymer ?
#
loop_
_entity_poly.entity_id
_entity_poly.type
_entity_poly.pdbx_seq_one_letter_code
_entity_poly.pdbx_strand_id
1 'polypeptide(L)'
;METFNQIWARRVLTGGAVVLIISDGLDTGDIELLTKESSRLHRSCHKLIWLNPNLGFEAYEPITKGVQSILPNVDNFLPIHNLDSLIELGSVLGKLDKRQSFRAMA
;
A
#
# COMPACT_ATOMS: atom_id res chain seq x y z
N MET A 1 5.98 -6.88 -7.81
CA MET A 1 6.03 -6.82 -6.32
C MET A 1 7.02 -7.83 -5.74
N GLU A 2 6.98 -9.09 -6.16
CA GLU A 2 7.88 -10.15 -5.68
C GLU A 2 9.37 -9.74 -5.67
N THR A 3 9.88 -9.24 -6.80
CA THR A 3 11.28 -8.80 -6.93
C THR A 3 11.65 -7.74 -5.88
N PHE A 4 10.75 -6.82 -5.58
CA PHE A 4 10.97 -5.81 -4.53
C PHE A 4 11.07 -6.46 -3.14
N ASN A 5 10.14 -7.36 -2.82
CA ASN A 5 10.15 -8.11 -1.56
C ASN A 5 11.41 -8.97 -1.38
N GLN A 6 11.93 -9.55 -2.45
CA GLN A 6 13.12 -10.39 -2.42
C GLN A 6 14.42 -9.57 -2.34
N ILE A 7 14.54 -8.51 -3.12
CA ILE A 7 15.81 -7.79 -3.31
C ILE A 7 15.94 -6.58 -2.38
N TRP A 8 14.84 -5.87 -2.11
CA TRP A 8 14.88 -4.53 -1.52
C TRP A 8 14.24 -4.42 -0.15
N ALA A 9 13.19 -5.19 0.16
CA ALA A 9 12.41 -5.02 1.39
C ALA A 9 13.26 -4.95 2.67
N ARG A 10 14.23 -5.86 2.82
CA ARG A 10 15.13 -5.89 4.00
C ARG A 10 16.06 -4.68 4.11
N ARG A 11 16.32 -3.99 2.99
CA ARG A 11 17.25 -2.86 2.91
C ARG A 11 16.55 -1.52 3.18
N VAL A 12 15.28 -1.42 2.76
CA VAL A 12 14.57 -0.12 2.71
C VAL A 12 13.35 -0.04 3.62
N LEU A 13 12.82 -1.17 4.12
CA LEU A 13 11.60 -1.17 4.94
C LEU A 13 11.87 -1.20 6.46
N THR A 14 13.13 -1.19 6.87
CA THR A 14 13.51 -1.09 8.28
C THR A 14 13.18 0.31 8.83
N GLY A 15 13.03 0.43 10.16
CA GLY A 15 12.81 1.74 10.79
C GLY A 15 11.40 2.33 10.65
N GLY A 16 10.41 1.50 10.26
CA GLY A 16 9.01 1.95 10.20
C GLY A 16 8.64 2.63 8.88
N ALA A 17 9.15 2.12 7.77
CA ALA A 17 8.86 2.65 6.45
C ALA A 17 7.35 2.66 6.13
N VAL A 18 6.89 3.76 5.52
CA VAL A 18 5.58 3.86 4.86
C VAL A 18 5.80 3.54 3.38
N VAL A 19 4.99 2.63 2.84
CA VAL A 19 5.05 2.24 1.43
C VAL A 19 3.82 2.79 0.73
N LEU A 20 4.06 3.53 -0.36
CA LEU A 20 3.03 4.00 -1.25
C LEU A 20 3.02 3.13 -2.51
N ILE A 21 1.89 2.46 -2.79
CA ILE A 21 1.62 1.82 -4.08
C ILE A 21 0.84 2.82 -4.91
N ILE A 22 1.29 3.14 -6.12
CA ILE A 22 0.55 4.00 -7.06
C ILE A 22 0.17 3.14 -8.26
N SER A 23 -1.10 2.77 -8.37
CA SER A 23 -1.60 1.86 -9.42
C SER A 23 -3.11 1.91 -9.53
N ASP A 24 -3.65 1.61 -10.71
CA ASP A 24 -5.09 1.45 -10.99
C ASP A 24 -5.63 0.04 -10.71
N GLY A 25 -4.75 -0.95 -10.45
CA GLY A 25 -5.12 -2.30 -10.07
C GLY A 25 -5.61 -3.19 -11.22
N LEU A 26 -5.27 -2.87 -12.47
CA LEU A 26 -5.65 -3.66 -13.64
C LEU A 26 -4.79 -4.93 -13.85
N ASP A 27 -4.05 -5.38 -12.85
CA ASP A 27 -3.21 -6.58 -12.95
C ASP A 27 -4.08 -7.85 -13.15
N THR A 28 -3.83 -8.55 -14.25
CA THR A 28 -4.50 -9.81 -14.62
C THR A 28 -3.58 -11.03 -14.53
N GLY A 29 -2.40 -10.89 -13.92
CA GLY A 29 -1.44 -11.97 -13.74
C GLY A 29 -1.86 -13.00 -12.69
N ASP A 30 -0.87 -13.62 -12.04
CA ASP A 30 -1.09 -14.60 -10.98
C ASP A 30 -1.63 -13.93 -9.70
N ILE A 31 -2.92 -14.13 -9.44
CA ILE A 31 -3.63 -13.58 -8.29
C ILE A 31 -3.15 -14.17 -6.96
N GLU A 32 -2.73 -15.43 -6.93
CA GLU A 32 -2.22 -16.06 -5.71
C GLU A 32 -0.86 -15.46 -5.33
N LEU A 33 0.01 -15.30 -6.32
CA LEU A 33 1.29 -14.61 -6.14
C LEU A 33 1.07 -13.17 -5.68
N LEU A 34 0.15 -12.44 -6.31
CA LEU A 34 -0.17 -11.07 -5.95
C LEU A 34 -0.68 -10.95 -4.51
N THR A 35 -1.59 -11.84 -4.10
CA THR A 35 -2.11 -11.92 -2.72
C THR A 35 -0.97 -12.16 -1.74
N LYS A 36 -0.13 -13.17 -2.01
CA LYS A 36 0.99 -13.56 -1.15
C LYS A 36 2.00 -12.44 -0.98
N GLU A 37 2.41 -11.81 -2.08
CA GLU A 37 3.42 -10.76 -2.05
C GLU A 37 2.91 -9.45 -1.46
N SER A 38 1.62 -9.13 -1.66
CA SER A 38 0.98 -7.97 -1.01
C SER A 38 0.89 -8.16 0.51
N SER A 39 0.51 -9.36 0.93
CA SER A 39 0.47 -9.75 2.34
C SER A 39 1.87 -9.71 2.99
N ARG A 40 2.90 -10.15 2.27
CA ARG A 40 4.29 -10.07 2.73
C ARG A 40 4.77 -8.62 2.84
N LEU A 41 4.42 -7.78 1.87
CA LEU A 41 4.78 -6.37 1.86
C LEU A 41 4.13 -5.62 3.03
N HIS A 42 2.84 -5.85 3.28
CA HIS A 42 2.10 -5.27 4.41
C HIS A 42 2.79 -5.56 5.75
N ARG A 43 3.11 -6.83 6.02
CA ARG A 43 3.84 -7.22 7.25
C ARG A 43 5.24 -6.61 7.37
N SER A 44 5.84 -6.21 6.26
CA SER A 44 7.22 -5.71 6.22
C SER A 44 7.32 -4.20 6.44
N CYS A 45 6.23 -3.46 6.30
CA CYS A 45 6.20 -1.99 6.45
C CYS A 45 5.44 -1.56 7.71
N HIS A 46 5.49 -0.26 8.01
CA HIS A 46 4.64 0.35 9.06
C HIS A 46 3.23 0.62 8.55
N LYS A 47 3.15 1.12 7.32
CA LYS A 47 1.90 1.39 6.61
C LYS A 47 2.05 1.07 5.13
N LEU A 48 1.09 0.35 4.57
CA LEU A 48 0.93 0.12 3.13
C LEU A 48 -0.27 0.92 2.64
N ILE A 49 0.00 2.01 1.93
CA ILE A 49 -1.04 2.90 1.40
C ILE A 49 -1.09 2.70 -0.12
N TRP A 50 -2.28 2.43 -0.64
CA TRP A 50 -2.50 2.33 -2.07
C TRP A 50 -3.24 3.57 -2.58
N LEU A 51 -2.55 4.30 -3.44
CA LEU A 51 -3.00 5.47 -4.16
C LEU A 51 -3.50 5.04 -5.54
N ASN A 52 -4.78 5.25 -5.80
CA ASN A 52 -5.40 4.86 -7.06
C ASN A 52 -5.94 6.09 -7.80
N PRO A 53 -5.42 6.39 -9.02
CA PRO A 53 -5.87 7.54 -9.78
C PRO A 53 -7.32 7.40 -10.27
N ASN A 54 -7.90 6.21 -10.24
CA ASN A 54 -9.27 5.98 -10.70
C ASN A 54 -10.33 6.13 -9.61
N LEU A 55 -9.94 6.20 -8.33
CA LEU A 55 -10.88 6.31 -7.22
C LEU A 55 -11.70 7.62 -7.20
N GLY A 56 -11.30 8.62 -7.99
CA GLY A 56 -12.04 9.87 -8.13
C GLY A 56 -13.21 9.85 -9.10
N PHE A 57 -13.31 8.80 -9.92
CA PHE A 57 -14.36 8.71 -10.93
C PHE A 57 -15.57 7.98 -10.37
N GLU A 58 -16.76 8.58 -10.52
CA GLU A 58 -18.02 8.08 -9.95
C GLU A 58 -18.37 6.65 -10.40
N ALA A 59 -17.98 6.27 -11.62
CA ALA A 59 -18.23 4.94 -12.18
C ALA A 59 -17.13 3.91 -11.86
N TYR A 60 -16.09 4.26 -11.09
CA TYR A 60 -15.03 3.32 -10.77
C TYR A 60 -15.47 2.35 -9.67
N GLU A 61 -15.46 1.06 -9.99
CA GLU A 61 -15.68 0.00 -9.02
C GLU A 61 -14.44 -0.91 -8.91
N PRO A 62 -13.96 -1.20 -7.69
CA PRO A 62 -12.77 -2.03 -7.46
C PRO A 62 -13.06 -3.55 -7.63
N ILE A 63 -13.77 -3.96 -8.67
CA ILE A 63 -14.30 -5.34 -8.83
C ILE A 63 -13.31 -6.34 -9.43
N THR A 64 -12.16 -5.88 -9.94
CA THR A 64 -11.19 -6.78 -10.57
C THR A 64 -10.56 -7.70 -9.51
N LYS A 65 -10.25 -8.94 -9.91
CA LYS A 65 -9.60 -9.91 -9.01
C LYS A 65 -8.25 -9.39 -8.48
N GLY A 66 -7.51 -8.65 -9.29
CA GLY A 66 -6.26 -8.01 -8.90
C GLY A 66 -6.47 -6.96 -7.80
N VAL A 67 -7.51 -6.13 -7.90
CA VAL A 67 -7.83 -5.17 -6.84
C VAL A 67 -8.29 -5.90 -5.57
N GLN A 68 -9.22 -6.85 -5.72
CA GLN A 68 -9.77 -7.62 -4.60
C GLN A 68 -8.70 -8.41 -3.83
N SER A 69 -7.61 -8.81 -4.46
CA SER A 69 -6.52 -9.54 -3.79
C SER A 69 -5.59 -8.63 -2.97
N ILE A 70 -5.37 -7.40 -3.42
CA ILE A 70 -4.51 -6.44 -2.72
C ILE A 70 -5.28 -5.73 -1.60
N LEU A 71 -6.56 -5.42 -1.80
CA LEU A 71 -7.39 -4.62 -0.88
C LEU A 71 -7.30 -5.05 0.60
N PRO A 72 -7.34 -6.35 0.95
CA PRO A 72 -7.22 -6.79 2.35
C PRO A 72 -5.85 -6.53 2.99
N ASN A 73 -4.83 -6.24 2.18
CA ASN A 73 -3.45 -6.09 2.61
C ASN A 73 -3.00 -4.62 2.66
N VAL A 74 -3.88 -3.65 2.34
CA VAL A 74 -3.54 -2.22 2.42
C VAL A 74 -4.20 -1.59 3.64
N ASP A 75 -3.50 -0.68 4.31
CA ASP A 75 -4.03 0.06 5.45
C ASP A 75 -4.96 1.19 5.00
N ASN A 76 -4.66 1.80 3.86
CA ASN A 76 -5.44 2.88 3.28
C ASN A 76 -5.52 2.71 1.76
N PHE A 77 -6.71 2.93 1.20
CA PHE A 77 -6.96 2.97 -0.23
C PHE A 77 -7.51 4.36 -0.56
N LEU A 78 -6.70 5.19 -1.20
CA LEU A 78 -6.94 6.64 -1.32
C LEU A 78 -6.88 7.10 -2.78
N PRO A 79 -7.67 8.12 -3.15
CA PRO A 79 -7.58 8.75 -4.45
C PRO A 79 -6.25 9.51 -4.64
N ILE A 80 -5.80 9.65 -5.89
CA ILE A 80 -4.70 10.57 -6.26
C ILE A 80 -4.91 11.27 -7.62
N HIS A 81 -6.17 11.54 -7.94
CA HIS A 81 -6.61 11.97 -9.27
C HIS A 81 -6.58 13.49 -9.49
N ASN A 82 -6.35 14.28 -8.43
CA ASN A 82 -6.31 15.74 -8.49
C ASN A 82 -5.47 16.36 -7.37
N LEU A 83 -5.33 17.68 -7.38
CA LEU A 83 -4.55 18.41 -6.38
C LEU A 83 -5.10 18.26 -4.95
N ASP A 84 -6.43 18.28 -4.79
CA ASP A 84 -7.07 18.15 -3.47
C ASP A 84 -6.74 16.80 -2.83
N SER A 85 -6.74 15.72 -3.62
CA SER A 85 -6.34 14.38 -3.15
C SER A 85 -4.87 14.30 -2.74
N LEU A 86 -3.98 15.08 -3.37
CA LEU A 86 -2.57 15.19 -2.96
C LEU A 86 -2.41 15.97 -1.64
N ILE A 87 -3.21 17.02 -1.45
CA ILE A 87 -3.24 17.77 -0.19
C ILE A 87 -3.76 16.88 0.94
N GLU A 88 -4.82 16.11 0.68
CA GLU A 88 -5.38 15.14 1.63
C GLU A 88 -4.37 14.05 1.99
N LEU A 89 -3.63 13.52 1.01
CA LEU A 89 -2.53 12.59 1.27
C LEU A 89 -1.50 13.19 2.24
N GLY A 90 -1.13 14.46 2.07
CA GLY A 90 -0.25 15.17 3.01
C GLY A 90 -0.79 15.19 4.44
N SER A 91 -2.10 15.45 4.60
CA SER A 91 -2.78 15.39 5.90
C SER A 91 -2.81 13.98 6.49
N VAL A 92 -3.07 12.95 5.68
CA VAL A 92 -3.04 11.54 6.11
C VAL A 92 -1.65 11.16 6.61
N LEU A 93 -0.61 11.45 5.82
CA LEU A 93 0.77 11.17 6.19
C LEU A 93 1.21 11.92 7.45
N GLY A 94 0.78 13.17 7.61
CA GLY A 94 1.07 13.98 8.80
C GLY A 94 0.43 13.46 10.10
N LYS A 95 -0.61 12.62 9.99
CA LYS A 95 -1.31 12.01 11.13
C LYS A 95 -0.83 10.59 11.46
N LEU A 96 0.11 10.04 10.71
CA LEU A 96 0.59 8.68 10.97
C LEU A 96 1.29 8.63 12.33
N ASP A 97 0.83 7.72 13.18
CA ASP A 97 1.46 7.46 14.46
C ASP A 97 2.91 7.00 14.27
N LYS A 98 3.79 7.44 15.17
CA LYS A 98 5.14 6.88 15.25
C LYS A 98 5.03 5.39 15.56
N ARG A 99 5.73 4.54 14.79
CA ARG A 99 5.84 3.12 15.09
C ARG A 99 6.38 2.97 16.51
N GLN A 100 5.59 2.40 17.42
CA GLN A 100 6.11 2.00 18.72
C GLN A 100 7.15 0.91 18.47
N SER A 101 8.43 1.25 18.63
CA SER A 101 9.45 0.23 18.73
C SER A 101 9.21 -0.48 20.05
N PHE A 102 8.70 -1.71 20.00
CA PHE A 102 8.87 -2.64 21.11
C PHE A 102 10.37 -2.81 21.29
N ARG A 103 10.98 -2.00 22.17
CA ARG A 103 12.28 -2.32 22.75
C ARG A 103 12.01 -3.57 23.58
N ALA A 104 12.47 -4.72 23.09
CA ALA A 104 12.66 -5.87 23.96
C ALA A 104 13.52 -5.38 25.12
N MET A 105 12.94 -5.36 26.32
CA MET A 105 13.64 -5.05 27.54
C MET A 105 14.65 -6.18 27.72
N ALA A 106 15.94 -5.83 27.62
CA ALA A 106 17.06 -6.76 27.74
C ALA A 106 17.14 -7.35 29.15
#